data_AF-A0A930TJE6-F1
#
_entry.id   AF-A0A930TJE6-F1
#
_cell.length_a   1.000
_cell.length_b   1.000
_cell.length_c   1.000
_cell.angle_alpha   90.00
_cell.angle_beta   90.00
_cell.angle_gamma   90.00
#
_symmetry.space_group_name_H-M   'P 1'
#
loop_
_entity.id
_entity.type
_entity.pdbx_description
1 polymer ?
#
loop_
_entity_poly.entity_id
_entity_poly.type
_entity_poly.pdbx_seq_one_letter_code
_entity_poly.pdbx_strand_id
1 'polypeptide(L)'
;MEFPVKLGSIGIVASALLLLTGCNGASEAPSVISSPSPTNSSPAPSPAPVAEASPADSSPQPVAEEPIISATGIGAAQLGMTLAELKQVLGSDVEYVVESPFIVDFDAISVRREGEVQYYILYLAGQSFTDTDVIQGLLTSNPKFRTAANVGPGTTIAEAAERYGSATLSYNTQNESREYVRFANQPAANLSFSTGSGGDSLAGIYASPTAEYNETQQFHADAVIQSVLVVCLTEDCAPQMEG
;
A
#
# COMPACT_ATOMS: atom_id res chain seq x y z
N MET A 1 33.62 23.57 -31.98
CA MET A 1 32.36 24.32 -32.08
C MET A 1 32.10 24.92 -30.73
N GLU A 2 32.43 26.21 -30.60
CA GLU A 2 32.31 26.99 -29.36
C GLU A 2 30.89 27.54 -29.23
N PHE A 3 30.29 27.41 -28.05
CA PHE A 3 29.02 28.05 -27.71
C PHE A 3 29.26 29.06 -26.58
N PRO A 4 28.87 30.35 -26.75
CA PRO A 4 29.02 31.34 -25.69
C PRO A 4 27.90 31.23 -24.64
N VAL A 5 28.31 31.19 -23.38
CA VAL A 5 27.46 31.30 -22.18
C VAL A 5 27.01 32.75 -22.00
N LYS A 6 25.71 32.99 -21.87
CA LYS A 6 25.16 34.27 -21.39
C LYS A 6 24.78 34.15 -19.92
N LEU A 7 25.49 34.90 -19.08
CA LEU A 7 25.10 35.27 -17.72
C LEU A 7 23.85 36.17 -17.77
N GLY A 8 22.81 35.81 -17.03
CA GLY A 8 21.68 36.68 -16.70
C GLY A 8 21.56 36.77 -15.18
N SER A 9 21.91 37.93 -14.63
CA SER A 9 21.77 38.29 -13.23
C SER A 9 20.42 38.96 -12.96
N ILE A 10 20.05 39.04 -11.67
CA ILE A 10 19.06 39.94 -11.03
C ILE A 10 17.62 39.39 -11.02
N GLY A 11 16.89 39.33 -9.89
CA GLY A 11 17.10 40.01 -8.63
C GLY A 11 16.25 39.50 -7.47
N ILE A 12 16.71 39.90 -6.29
CA ILE A 12 16.13 39.74 -4.97
C ILE A 12 14.88 40.63 -4.86
N VAL A 13 13.76 40.07 -4.42
CA VAL A 13 12.72 40.85 -3.72
C VAL A 13 12.33 40.10 -2.45
N ALA A 14 12.78 40.67 -1.33
CA ALA A 14 12.28 40.39 0.01
C ALA A 14 10.96 41.13 0.23
N SER A 15 10.01 40.51 0.95
CA SER A 15 8.90 41.10 1.74
C SER A 15 7.74 40.09 1.79
N ALA A 16 6.98 39.90 2.85
CA ALA A 16 7.01 40.44 4.19
C ALA A 16 6.21 39.48 5.10
N LEU A 17 6.68 39.44 6.33
CA LEU A 17 6.08 38.83 7.51
C LEU A 17 4.67 39.41 7.78
N LEU A 18 3.67 38.56 8.03
CA LEU A 18 2.45 38.95 8.74
C LEU A 18 1.98 37.80 9.63
N LEU A 19 2.26 37.99 10.92
CA LEU A 19 1.72 37.24 12.05
C LEU A 19 0.25 37.59 12.23
N LEU A 20 -0.64 36.59 12.31
CA LEU A 20 -1.84 36.72 13.13
C LEU A 20 -2.14 35.42 13.87
N THR A 21 -2.07 35.57 15.18
CA THR A 21 -2.48 34.74 16.29
C THR A 21 -3.98 34.43 16.29
N GLY A 22 -4.35 33.21 16.69
CA GLY A 22 -5.73 32.86 17.03
C GLY A 22 -5.77 31.66 17.96
N CYS A 23 -5.63 31.91 19.27
CA CYS A 23 -5.90 30.94 20.32
C CYS A 23 -7.41 30.83 20.59
N ASN A 24 -7.77 29.66 21.12
CA ASN A 24 -8.72 29.45 22.23
C ASN A 24 -10.13 28.95 21.89
N GLY A 25 -10.54 27.90 22.60
CA GLY A 25 -11.88 27.30 22.58
C GLY A 25 -11.80 25.82 22.97
N ALA A 26 -11.42 25.53 24.21
CA ALA A 26 -12.36 25.22 25.30
C ALA A 26 -12.70 23.71 25.34
N SER A 27 -12.05 23.07 26.30
CA SER A 27 -12.29 21.72 26.81
C SER A 27 -13.60 21.68 27.58
N GLU A 28 -14.54 20.83 27.18
CA GLU A 28 -15.63 20.37 28.04
C GLU A 28 -15.59 18.85 28.13
N ALA A 29 -15.32 18.37 29.35
CA ALA A 29 -15.48 16.99 29.73
C ALA A 29 -16.83 16.85 30.45
N PRO A 30 -17.65 15.84 30.16
CA PRO A 30 -18.66 15.37 31.09
C PRO A 30 -18.08 14.24 31.96
N SER A 31 -18.23 14.43 33.27
CA SER A 31 -17.97 13.44 34.31
C SER A 31 -19.24 12.62 34.59
N VAL A 32 -19.01 11.41 35.12
CA VAL A 32 -19.88 10.51 35.92
C VAL A 32 -21.21 10.05 35.27
N ILE A 33 -21.61 8.78 35.38
CA ILE A 33 -22.14 8.15 36.59
C ILE A 33 -22.03 6.62 36.51
N SER A 34 -21.60 6.03 37.63
CA SER A 34 -21.58 4.60 37.94
C SER A 34 -22.97 3.98 38.03
N SER A 35 -23.11 2.69 37.69
CA SER A 35 -24.20 1.85 38.21
C SER A 35 -23.74 0.39 38.41
N PRO A 36 -23.91 -0.18 39.62
CA PRO A 36 -23.54 -1.56 39.94
C PRO A 36 -24.66 -2.57 39.65
N SER A 37 -24.25 -3.84 39.69
CA SER A 37 -24.91 -5.13 39.41
C SER A 37 -26.28 -5.38 40.08
N PRO A 38 -27.05 -6.42 39.65
CA PRO A 38 -26.80 -7.75 40.23
C PRO A 38 -26.94 -8.95 39.27
N THR A 39 -26.19 -9.97 39.64
CA THR A 39 -26.25 -11.38 39.23
C THR A 39 -27.65 -11.95 39.46
N ASN A 40 -28.25 -12.56 38.44
CA ASN A 40 -29.42 -13.41 38.61
C ASN A 40 -29.10 -14.80 38.04
N SER A 41 -28.69 -15.71 38.92
CA SER A 41 -28.65 -17.15 38.66
C SER A 41 -30.05 -17.71 38.87
N SER A 42 -30.59 -18.42 37.88
CA SER A 42 -31.74 -19.31 38.08
C SER A 42 -31.64 -20.51 37.14
N PRO A 43 -32.11 -21.70 37.59
CA PRO A 43 -31.59 -22.99 37.17
C PRO A 43 -32.28 -23.58 35.93
N ALA A 44 -31.58 -24.56 35.36
CA ALA A 44 -31.94 -25.35 34.19
C ALA A 44 -33.26 -26.13 34.31
N PRO A 45 -34.05 -26.21 33.22
CA PRO A 45 -34.97 -27.32 32.99
C PRO A 45 -34.32 -28.44 32.14
N SER A 46 -34.67 -29.67 32.51
CA SER A 46 -34.29 -30.96 31.93
C SER A 46 -34.45 -31.10 30.41
N PRO A 47 -33.68 -32.02 29.78
CA PRO A 47 -33.70 -32.25 28.35
C PRO A 47 -34.92 -33.08 27.90
N ALA A 48 -35.53 -32.65 26.80
CA ALA A 48 -36.52 -33.39 26.03
C ALA A 48 -35.88 -34.03 24.78
N PRO A 49 -36.50 -35.06 24.16
CA PRO A 49 -35.80 -36.05 23.36
C PRO A 49 -35.54 -35.64 21.91
N VAL A 50 -34.34 -36.04 21.47
CA VAL A 50 -33.85 -36.38 20.12
C VAL A 50 -34.82 -36.11 18.96
N ALA A 51 -34.52 -35.06 18.19
CA ALA A 51 -34.79 -35.03 16.75
C ALA A 51 -33.45 -35.17 16.03
N GLU A 52 -33.28 -36.26 15.31
CA GLU A 52 -32.14 -36.60 14.48
C GLU A 52 -32.08 -35.59 13.32
N ALA A 53 -31.28 -34.53 13.50
CA ALA A 53 -31.02 -33.56 12.44
C ALA A 53 -30.15 -34.23 11.38
N SER A 54 -30.68 -34.25 10.15
CA SER A 54 -29.95 -34.63 8.93
C SER A 54 -28.58 -33.94 8.88
N PRO A 55 -27.51 -34.61 8.40
CA PRO A 55 -26.25 -33.94 8.13
C PRO A 55 -26.49 -32.88 7.07
N ALA A 56 -26.58 -31.63 7.50
CA ALA A 56 -26.51 -30.49 6.61
C ALA A 56 -25.12 -30.53 5.97
N ASP A 57 -25.12 -30.82 4.68
CA ASP A 57 -24.00 -30.75 3.77
C ASP A 57 -23.34 -29.37 3.93
N SER A 58 -22.34 -29.31 4.80
CA SER A 58 -21.57 -28.10 5.07
C SER A 58 -20.54 -28.00 3.97
N SER A 59 -21.00 -27.61 2.78
CA SER A 59 -20.12 -27.11 1.73
C SER A 59 -19.27 -26.00 2.36
N PRO A 60 -17.93 -26.07 2.29
CA PRO A 60 -17.08 -24.98 2.78
C PRO A 60 -17.50 -23.70 2.06
N GLN A 61 -18.03 -22.73 2.80
CA GLN A 61 -18.18 -21.39 2.24
C GLN A 61 -16.76 -20.89 1.93
N PRO A 62 -16.50 -20.35 0.73
CA PRO A 62 -15.22 -19.74 0.43
C PRO A 62 -14.99 -18.66 1.48
N VAL A 63 -13.99 -18.88 2.33
CA VAL A 63 -13.56 -17.91 3.33
C VAL A 63 -13.18 -16.67 2.54
N ALA A 64 -13.83 -15.54 2.80
CA ALA A 64 -13.44 -14.28 2.20
C ALA A 64 -11.97 -14.07 2.52
N GLU A 65 -11.10 -14.23 1.52
CA GLU A 65 -9.67 -14.01 1.68
C GLU A 65 -9.50 -12.57 2.16
N GLU A 66 -8.95 -12.39 3.35
CA GLU A 66 -8.58 -11.06 3.81
C GLU A 66 -7.69 -10.43 2.75
N PRO A 67 -7.91 -9.15 2.38
CA PRO A 67 -7.13 -8.47 1.36
C PRO A 67 -5.68 -8.26 1.86
N ILE A 68 -4.86 -9.30 1.68
CA ILE A 68 -3.51 -9.37 2.23
C ILE A 68 -2.49 -8.97 1.17
N ILE A 69 -1.50 -8.17 1.58
CA ILE A 69 -0.25 -7.93 0.86
C ILE A 69 0.82 -8.84 1.48
N SER A 70 1.49 -9.62 0.65
CA SER A 70 2.55 -10.54 1.09
C SER A 70 3.75 -10.50 0.14
N ALA A 71 4.83 -11.18 0.50
CA ALA A 71 6.01 -11.36 -0.35
C ALA A 71 5.67 -11.98 -1.73
N THR A 72 4.59 -12.76 -1.81
CA THR A 72 4.23 -13.49 -3.01
C THR A 72 3.08 -12.85 -3.78
N GLY A 73 2.40 -11.83 -3.26
CA GLY A 73 1.21 -11.33 -3.95
C GLY A 73 0.38 -10.26 -3.24
N ILE A 74 -0.71 -9.87 -3.91
CA ILE A 74 -1.73 -8.94 -3.44
C ILE A 74 -3.10 -9.57 -3.64
N GLY A 75 -3.79 -9.88 -2.54
CA GLY A 75 -5.03 -10.66 -2.56
C GLY A 75 -4.84 -12.01 -3.25
N ALA A 76 -5.75 -12.35 -4.15
CA ALA A 76 -5.69 -13.59 -4.93
C ALA A 76 -4.57 -13.60 -6.00
N ALA A 77 -4.01 -12.43 -6.38
CA ALA A 77 -2.95 -12.39 -7.37
C ALA A 77 -1.60 -12.73 -6.74
N GLN A 78 -0.91 -13.69 -7.33
CA GLN A 78 0.41 -14.15 -6.91
C GLN A 78 1.43 -13.93 -8.03
N LEU A 79 2.65 -13.57 -7.63
CA LEU A 79 3.80 -13.58 -8.54
C LEU A 79 4.02 -15.01 -9.05
N GLY A 80 4.36 -15.13 -10.34
CA GLY A 80 4.61 -16.42 -10.98
C GLY A 80 3.38 -17.10 -11.59
N MET A 81 2.17 -16.69 -11.23
CA MET A 81 0.95 -17.18 -11.90
C MET A 81 0.71 -16.45 -13.23
N THR A 82 0.00 -17.09 -14.13
CA THR A 82 -0.45 -16.49 -15.40
C THR A 82 -1.71 -15.64 -15.23
N LEU A 83 -1.99 -14.74 -16.17
CA LEU A 83 -3.26 -14.01 -16.19
C LEU A 83 -4.47 -14.94 -16.30
N ALA A 84 -4.37 -16.05 -17.04
CA ALA A 84 -5.43 -17.07 -17.12
C ALA A 84 -5.76 -17.67 -15.75
N GLU A 85 -4.74 -18.07 -14.99
CA GLU A 85 -4.92 -18.63 -13.65
C GLU A 85 -5.56 -17.61 -12.71
N LEU A 86 -5.14 -16.33 -12.79
CA LEU A 86 -5.74 -15.28 -11.97
C LEU A 86 -7.22 -15.09 -12.30
N LYS A 87 -7.56 -15.05 -13.59
CA LYS A 87 -8.96 -14.98 -14.06
C LYS A 87 -9.79 -16.15 -13.55
N GLN A 88 -9.21 -17.35 -13.53
CA GLN A 88 -9.89 -18.54 -13.01
C GLN A 88 -10.15 -18.44 -11.51
N VAL A 89 -9.19 -17.95 -10.72
CA VAL A 89 -9.32 -17.80 -9.26
C VAL A 89 -10.36 -16.73 -8.91
N LEU A 90 -10.34 -15.60 -9.61
CA LEU A 90 -11.21 -14.45 -9.29
C LEU A 90 -12.64 -14.59 -9.81
N GLY A 91 -12.86 -15.42 -10.83
CA GLY A 91 -14.16 -15.64 -11.45
C GLY A 91 -14.62 -14.50 -12.35
N SER A 92 -15.88 -14.55 -12.75
CA SER A 92 -16.49 -13.64 -13.75
C SER A 92 -16.84 -12.25 -13.22
N ASP A 93 -16.83 -12.06 -11.90
CA ASP A 93 -17.33 -10.83 -11.25
C ASP A 93 -16.24 -9.75 -11.13
N VAL A 94 -15.12 -9.96 -11.82
CA VAL A 94 -13.96 -9.08 -11.83
C VAL A 94 -13.74 -8.54 -13.24
N GLU A 95 -13.54 -7.23 -13.31
CA GLU A 95 -13.20 -6.53 -14.55
C GLU A 95 -11.68 -6.39 -14.67
N TYR A 96 -11.17 -6.57 -15.89
CA TYR A 96 -9.77 -6.39 -16.25
C TYR A 96 -9.68 -5.29 -17.29
N VAL A 97 -9.11 -4.15 -16.92
CA VAL A 97 -9.03 -2.97 -17.80
C VAL A 97 -7.56 -2.62 -18.05
N VAL A 98 -7.17 -2.56 -19.32
CA VAL A 98 -5.83 -2.11 -19.71
C VAL A 98 -5.73 -0.60 -19.47
N GLU A 99 -4.72 -0.21 -18.70
CA GLU A 99 -4.32 1.17 -18.41
C GLU A 99 -3.00 1.43 -19.15
N SER A 100 -3.04 2.25 -20.21
CA SER A 100 -1.86 2.59 -21.00
C SER A 100 -1.94 4.03 -21.53
N PRO A 101 -0.94 4.89 -21.25
CA PRO A 101 0.17 4.66 -20.32
C PRO A 101 -0.29 4.61 -18.87
N PHE A 102 0.43 3.90 -17.99
CA PHE A 102 0.10 3.85 -16.56
C PHE A 102 1.11 4.60 -15.68
N ILE A 103 2.33 4.08 -15.56
CA ILE A 103 3.47 4.77 -14.95
C ILE A 103 4.64 4.70 -15.93
N VAL A 104 5.66 5.54 -15.77
CA VAL A 104 6.82 5.44 -16.68
C VAL A 104 7.37 4.01 -16.71
N ASP A 105 7.71 3.57 -17.91
CA ASP A 105 8.15 2.22 -18.29
C ASP A 105 7.14 1.07 -18.11
N PHE A 106 5.96 1.33 -17.54
CA PHE A 106 4.94 0.31 -17.34
C PHE A 106 3.55 0.71 -17.84
N ASP A 107 2.92 -0.22 -18.55
CA ASP A 107 1.48 -0.30 -18.67
C ASP A 107 0.93 -1.17 -17.53
N ALA A 108 -0.39 -1.20 -17.36
CA ALA A 108 -1.01 -2.05 -16.37
C ALA A 108 -2.34 -2.65 -16.82
N ILE A 109 -2.73 -3.76 -16.20
CA ILE A 109 -4.11 -4.21 -16.17
C ILE A 109 -4.65 -3.91 -14.77
N SER A 110 -5.63 -3.01 -14.66
CA SER A 110 -6.35 -2.81 -13.40
C SER A 110 -7.35 -3.94 -13.19
N VAL A 111 -7.29 -4.55 -12.01
CA VAL A 111 -8.20 -5.60 -11.56
C VAL A 111 -9.24 -4.94 -10.67
N ARG A 112 -10.51 -4.94 -11.12
CA ARG A 112 -11.59 -4.19 -10.47
C ARG A 112 -12.71 -5.10 -10.02
N ARG A 113 -13.31 -4.76 -8.87
CA ARG A 113 -14.52 -5.40 -8.34
C ARG A 113 -15.49 -4.30 -7.96
N GLU A 114 -16.72 -4.40 -8.43
CA GLU A 114 -17.77 -3.38 -8.20
C GLU A 114 -17.35 -1.95 -8.63
N GLY A 115 -16.56 -1.85 -9.71
CA GLY A 115 -16.04 -0.58 -10.22
C GLY A 115 -14.85 -0.01 -9.44
N GLU A 116 -14.45 -0.64 -8.34
CA GLU A 116 -13.30 -0.23 -7.54
C GLU A 116 -12.02 -0.97 -7.96
N VAL A 117 -10.92 -0.24 -8.18
CA VAL A 117 -9.62 -0.86 -8.42
C VAL A 117 -9.10 -1.52 -7.15
N GLN A 118 -8.80 -2.81 -7.23
CA GLN A 118 -8.21 -3.58 -6.14
C GLN A 118 -6.69 -3.49 -6.19
N TYR A 119 -6.12 -3.76 -7.36
CA TYR A 119 -4.69 -3.69 -7.64
C TYR A 119 -4.45 -3.67 -9.16
N TYR A 120 -3.19 -3.49 -9.54
CA TYR A 120 -2.71 -3.43 -10.91
C TYR A 120 -1.70 -4.55 -11.15
N ILE A 121 -1.81 -5.21 -12.30
CA ILE A 121 -0.79 -6.10 -12.84
C ILE A 121 0.09 -5.26 -13.75
N LEU A 122 1.38 -5.13 -13.42
CA LEU A 122 2.33 -4.30 -14.17
C LEU A 122 3.03 -5.12 -15.25
N TYR A 123 3.23 -4.51 -16.42
CA TYR A 123 4.03 -5.04 -17.51
C TYR A 123 4.68 -3.92 -18.31
N LEU A 124 5.74 -4.23 -19.08
CA LEU A 124 6.52 -3.22 -19.79
C LEU A 124 5.66 -2.43 -20.78
N ALA A 125 5.83 -1.11 -20.76
CA ALA A 125 5.06 -0.22 -21.62
C ALA A 125 5.22 -0.56 -23.11
N GLY A 126 4.11 -0.51 -23.84
CA GLY A 126 4.06 -0.81 -25.27
C GLY A 126 4.10 -2.30 -25.62
N GLN A 127 4.11 -3.19 -24.63
CA GLN A 127 3.96 -4.64 -24.83
C GLN A 127 2.48 -5.05 -24.71
N SER A 128 2.13 -6.20 -25.27
CA SER A 128 0.87 -6.88 -24.94
C SER A 128 1.05 -7.76 -23.71
N PHE A 129 0.01 -7.87 -22.89
CA PHE A 129 -0.06 -8.84 -21.80
C PHE A 129 -1.32 -9.69 -21.96
N THR A 130 -1.12 -11.00 -22.04
CA THR A 130 -2.09 -12.01 -22.48
C THR A 130 -2.29 -13.07 -21.41
N ASP A 131 -3.25 -13.96 -21.64
CA ASP A 131 -3.63 -15.01 -20.69
C ASP A 131 -2.49 -16.00 -20.36
N THR A 132 -1.48 -16.12 -21.23
CA THR A 132 -0.32 -16.98 -21.00
C THR A 132 0.84 -16.28 -20.29
N ASP A 133 0.78 -14.96 -20.16
CA ASP A 133 1.88 -14.19 -19.58
C ASP A 133 1.87 -14.27 -18.06
N VAL A 134 3.08 -14.36 -17.51
CA VAL A 134 3.34 -14.52 -16.08
C VAL A 134 3.32 -13.16 -15.39
N ILE A 135 2.63 -13.08 -14.26
CA ILE A 135 2.56 -11.91 -13.41
C ILE A 135 3.89 -11.77 -12.65
N GLN A 136 4.61 -10.68 -12.93
CA GLN A 136 5.90 -10.37 -12.29
C GLN A 136 5.86 -9.09 -11.43
N GLY A 137 4.81 -8.27 -11.57
CA GLY A 137 4.65 -7.03 -10.83
C GLY A 137 3.20 -6.78 -10.45
N LEU A 138 2.98 -6.49 -9.18
CA LEU A 138 1.68 -6.17 -8.60
C LEU A 138 1.78 -4.86 -7.81
N LEU A 139 0.85 -3.95 -8.04
CA LEU A 139 0.80 -2.66 -7.36
C LEU A 139 -0.58 -2.44 -6.78
N THR A 140 -0.67 -1.97 -5.53
CA THR A 140 -1.94 -1.46 -4.98
C THR A 140 -1.77 -0.13 -4.29
N SER A 141 -2.72 0.77 -4.53
CA SER A 141 -2.97 1.99 -3.75
C SER A 141 -4.28 1.89 -2.95
N ASN A 142 -4.95 0.74 -2.99
CA ASN A 142 -6.24 0.55 -2.33
C ASN A 142 -6.02 0.32 -0.82
N PRO A 143 -6.60 1.18 0.06
CA PRO A 143 -6.41 1.08 1.51
C PRO A 143 -7.11 -0.13 2.14
N LYS A 144 -7.89 -0.92 1.38
CA LYS A 144 -8.40 -2.20 1.88
C LYS A 144 -7.29 -3.25 2.00
N PHE A 145 -6.21 -3.13 1.22
CA PHE A 145 -5.12 -4.11 1.22
C PHE A 145 -4.07 -3.80 2.28
N ARG A 146 -3.72 -4.82 3.08
CA ARG A 146 -2.84 -4.69 4.24
C ARG A 146 -1.87 -5.86 4.33
N THR A 147 -0.64 -5.59 4.75
CA THR A 147 0.28 -6.65 5.19
C THR A 147 -0.22 -7.31 6.47
N ALA A 148 0.37 -8.45 6.85
CA ALA A 148 0.06 -9.14 8.12
C ALA A 148 0.25 -8.25 9.37
N ALA A 149 1.10 -7.22 9.30
CA ALA A 149 1.28 -6.24 10.37
C ALA A 149 0.29 -5.04 10.30
N ASN A 150 -0.74 -5.13 9.47
CA ASN A 150 -1.72 -4.08 9.17
C ASN A 150 -1.12 -2.78 8.58
N VAL A 151 -0.04 -2.91 7.80
CA VAL A 151 0.60 -1.78 7.08
C VAL A 151 0.26 -1.86 5.60
N GLY A 152 -0.14 -0.76 4.98
CA GLY A 152 -0.44 -0.68 3.55
C GLY A 152 -0.75 0.76 3.09
N PRO A 153 -1.40 0.96 1.93
CA PRO A 153 -1.76 2.29 1.44
C PRO A 153 -2.61 3.07 2.45
N GLY A 154 -2.23 4.30 2.74
CA GLY A 154 -2.86 5.18 3.73
C GLY A 154 -2.33 5.03 5.16
N THR A 155 -1.51 4.02 5.47
CA THR A 155 -0.82 3.94 6.77
C THR A 155 0.23 5.03 6.86
N THR A 156 0.32 5.74 8.00
CA THR A 156 1.38 6.75 8.19
C THR A 156 2.75 6.09 8.32
N ILE A 157 3.81 6.81 7.94
CA ILE A 157 5.19 6.30 8.08
C ILE A 157 5.51 6.04 9.56
N ALA A 158 5.01 6.88 10.48
CA ALA A 158 5.18 6.70 11.91
C ALA A 158 4.54 5.40 12.41
N GLU A 159 3.27 5.13 12.07
CA GLU A 159 2.59 3.88 12.44
C GLU A 159 3.30 2.65 11.84
N ALA A 160 3.75 2.73 10.59
CA ALA A 160 4.50 1.65 9.97
C ALA A 160 5.85 1.41 10.68
N ALA A 161 6.53 2.47 11.12
CA ALA A 161 7.78 2.38 11.85
C ALA A 161 7.63 1.75 13.25
N GLU A 162 6.46 1.88 13.89
CA GLU A 162 6.16 1.14 15.13
C GLU A 162 6.11 -0.38 14.91
N ARG A 163 5.79 -0.83 13.70
CA ARG A 163 5.68 -2.25 13.34
C ARG A 163 6.97 -2.82 12.76
N TYR A 164 7.61 -2.06 11.87
CA TYR A 164 8.77 -2.51 11.10
C TYR A 164 10.09 -1.85 11.54
N GLY A 165 10.09 -1.05 12.60
CA GLY A 165 11.28 -0.34 13.08
C GLY A 165 11.59 0.92 12.26
N SER A 166 12.76 1.50 12.50
CA SER A 166 13.15 2.81 11.95
C SER A 166 12.92 2.92 10.44
N ALA A 167 12.29 4.01 10.01
CA ALA A 167 12.05 4.34 8.62
C ALA A 167 13.21 5.15 8.02
N THR A 168 13.63 4.79 6.82
CA THR A 168 14.56 5.57 5.99
C THR A 168 13.88 5.81 4.65
N LEU A 169 13.67 7.07 4.31
CA LEU A 169 13.11 7.47 3.02
C LEU A 169 14.26 7.79 2.06
N SER A 170 14.04 7.52 0.78
CA SER A 170 14.98 7.91 -0.25
C SER A 170 14.33 8.13 -1.60
N TYR A 171 14.94 8.99 -2.41
CA TYR A 171 14.62 9.17 -3.83
C TYR A 171 15.90 9.31 -4.66
N ASN A 172 15.77 9.11 -5.97
CA ASN A 172 16.84 9.31 -6.94
C ASN A 172 16.38 10.26 -8.07
N THR A 173 17.14 11.31 -8.34
CA THR A 173 16.79 12.35 -9.34
C THR A 173 16.88 11.90 -10.80
N GLN A 174 17.61 10.83 -11.12
CA GLN A 174 17.61 10.21 -12.45
C GLN A 174 16.40 9.29 -12.68
N ASN A 175 15.75 8.80 -11.61
CA ASN A 175 14.63 7.88 -11.67
C ASN A 175 13.31 8.56 -11.28
N GLU A 176 12.97 9.64 -11.98
CA GLU A 176 11.75 10.43 -11.79
C GLU A 176 11.52 10.99 -10.38
N SER A 177 12.55 10.97 -9.54
CA SER A 177 12.46 11.35 -8.12
C SER A 177 11.37 10.61 -7.37
N ARG A 178 11.08 9.34 -7.71
CA ARG A 178 10.13 8.50 -6.94
C ARG A 178 10.70 8.24 -5.56
N GLU A 179 9.91 8.49 -4.54
CA GLU A 179 10.30 8.33 -3.15
C GLU A 179 9.74 7.05 -2.57
N TYR A 180 10.59 6.32 -1.85
CA TYR A 180 10.25 5.09 -1.17
C TYR A 180 10.69 5.15 0.29
N VAL A 181 9.96 4.42 1.14
CA VAL A 181 10.37 4.16 2.52
C VAL A 181 10.82 2.71 2.69
N ARG A 182 11.97 2.54 3.33
CA ARG A 182 12.51 1.27 3.79
C ARG A 182 12.52 1.23 5.31
N PHE A 183 12.11 0.11 5.87
CA PHE A 183 12.11 -0.09 7.32
C PHE A 183 13.24 -1.02 7.76
N ALA A 184 13.68 -0.90 9.01
CA ALA A 184 14.74 -1.73 9.57
C ALA A 184 14.41 -3.24 9.52
N ASN A 185 13.14 -3.58 9.79
CA ASN A 185 12.58 -4.92 9.74
C ASN A 185 11.59 -5.02 8.55
N GLN A 186 12.09 -4.77 7.34
CA GLN A 186 11.31 -4.86 6.10
C GLN A 186 10.65 -6.25 5.99
N PRO A 187 9.33 -6.36 5.72
CA PRO A 187 8.63 -7.65 5.73
C PRO A 187 9.08 -8.61 4.63
N ALA A 188 9.55 -8.08 3.50
CA ALA A 188 10.16 -8.83 2.42
C ALA A 188 11.01 -7.92 1.54
N ALA A 189 12.09 -8.45 0.95
CA ALA A 189 13.02 -7.68 0.12
C ALA A 189 12.39 -7.18 -1.19
N ASN A 190 11.34 -7.85 -1.65
CA ASN A 190 10.66 -7.58 -2.91
C ASN A 190 9.38 -6.73 -2.75
N LEU A 191 9.15 -6.22 -1.53
CA LEU A 191 8.10 -5.27 -1.21
C LEU A 191 8.69 -3.86 -1.14
N SER A 192 8.12 -2.96 -1.93
CA SER A 192 8.47 -1.54 -1.92
C SER A 192 7.27 -0.70 -1.51
N PHE A 193 7.49 0.23 -0.57
CA PHE A 193 6.48 1.17 -0.08
C PHE A 193 6.77 2.55 -0.68
N SER A 194 5.92 2.99 -1.61
CA SER A 194 6.04 4.31 -2.23
C SER A 194 5.40 5.38 -1.36
N THR A 195 6.04 6.53 -1.24
CA THR A 195 5.56 7.68 -0.45
C THR A 195 5.25 8.91 -1.30
N GLY A 196 5.54 8.88 -2.61
CA GLY A 196 5.22 9.95 -3.54
C GLY A 196 6.28 10.14 -4.64
N SER A 197 6.21 11.28 -5.35
CA SER A 197 7.19 11.69 -6.35
C SER A 197 7.72 13.10 -6.08
N GLY A 198 9.00 13.31 -6.39
CA GLY A 198 9.79 14.50 -6.01
C GLY A 198 9.59 15.71 -6.92
N GLY A 199 8.34 16.20 -6.96
CA GLY A 199 7.97 17.48 -7.56
C GLY A 199 7.78 18.57 -6.51
N ASP A 200 6.89 18.35 -5.52
CA ASP A 200 6.61 19.31 -4.42
C ASP A 200 6.07 18.63 -3.14
N SER A 201 6.05 17.29 -3.07
CA SER A 201 5.36 16.55 -2.00
C SER A 201 6.13 15.28 -1.58
N LEU A 202 7.43 15.40 -1.35
CA LEU A 202 8.18 14.33 -0.70
C LEU A 202 7.68 14.17 0.73
N ALA A 203 7.50 12.93 1.17
CA ALA A 203 7.23 12.62 2.55
C ALA A 203 8.44 12.91 3.43
N GLY A 204 9.65 12.73 2.90
CA GLY A 204 10.90 12.97 3.59
C GLY A 204 11.30 14.44 3.62
N ILE A 205 11.92 14.84 4.73
CA ILE A 205 12.55 16.15 4.89
C ILE A 205 14.03 15.96 4.58
N TYR A 206 14.45 16.45 3.42
CA TYR A 206 15.83 16.33 2.94
C TYR A 206 16.59 17.63 3.12
N ALA A 207 17.88 17.53 3.42
CA ALA A 207 18.80 18.63 3.18
C ALA A 207 18.82 18.94 1.67
N SER A 208 19.25 20.15 1.29
CA SER A 208 19.39 20.52 -0.12
C SER A 208 20.13 19.42 -0.88
N PRO A 209 19.62 18.94 -2.04
CA PRO A 209 20.19 17.78 -2.71
C PRO A 209 21.65 18.03 -3.05
N THR A 210 22.53 17.19 -2.53
CA THR A 210 23.98 17.27 -2.81
C THR A 210 24.45 16.18 -3.77
N ALA A 211 23.58 15.21 -4.06
CA ALA A 211 23.84 14.07 -4.92
C ALA A 211 22.57 13.62 -5.63
N GLU A 212 22.74 12.67 -6.54
CA GLU A 212 21.66 12.02 -7.27
C GLU A 212 20.74 11.19 -6.37
N TYR A 213 21.33 10.40 -5.48
CA TYR A 213 20.64 9.64 -4.45
C TYR A 213 20.56 10.46 -3.17
N ASN A 214 19.35 10.59 -2.62
CA ASN A 214 19.10 11.36 -1.41
C ASN A 214 18.35 10.47 -0.42
N GLU A 215 18.76 10.49 0.84
CA GLU A 215 18.15 9.71 1.92
C GLU A 215 17.91 10.58 3.17
N THR A 216 16.91 10.22 3.96
CA THR A 216 16.60 10.88 5.23
C THR A 216 15.86 9.94 6.19
N GLN A 217 15.98 10.22 7.48
CA GLN A 217 15.16 9.61 8.53
C GLN A 217 14.12 10.61 9.09
N GLN A 218 14.09 11.83 8.56
CA GLN A 218 13.13 12.86 8.91
C GLN A 218 12.00 12.86 7.88
N PHE A 219 10.76 12.91 8.33
CA PHE A 219 9.59 12.93 7.46
C PHE A 219 8.47 13.76 8.08
N HIS A 220 7.54 14.21 7.24
CA HIS A 220 6.36 14.94 7.69
C HIS A 220 5.45 14.05 8.52
N ALA A 221 4.81 14.61 9.56
CA ALA A 221 4.01 13.83 10.51
C ALA A 221 2.78 13.17 9.87
N ASP A 222 2.26 13.77 8.79
CA ASP A 222 1.14 13.30 7.99
C ASP A 222 1.57 12.47 6.77
N ALA A 223 2.87 12.16 6.65
CA ALA A 223 3.37 11.32 5.57
C ALA A 223 2.79 9.90 5.64
N VAL A 224 2.27 9.44 4.50
CA VAL A 224 1.65 8.12 4.35
C VAL A 224 2.30 7.29 3.25
N ILE A 225 2.16 5.98 3.36
CA ILE A 225 2.41 5.06 2.25
C ILE A 225 1.31 5.28 1.22
N GLN A 226 1.67 5.65 -0.02
CA GLN A 226 0.72 5.88 -1.10
C GLN A 226 0.37 4.60 -1.86
N SER A 227 1.37 3.73 -2.06
CA SER A 227 1.19 2.46 -2.74
C SER A 227 2.22 1.42 -2.28
N VAL A 228 1.88 0.16 -2.53
CA VAL A 228 2.77 -0.98 -2.27
C VAL A 228 2.97 -1.73 -3.57
N LEU A 229 4.24 -1.89 -3.94
CA LEU A 229 4.68 -2.69 -5.07
C LEU A 229 5.24 -4.02 -4.55
N VAL A 230 4.73 -5.11 -5.10
CA VAL A 230 5.25 -6.47 -4.94
C VAL A 230 5.78 -6.87 -6.31
N VAL A 231 7.09 -7.09 -6.43
CA VAL A 231 7.73 -7.37 -7.71
C VAL A 231 8.61 -8.61 -7.62
N CYS A 232 8.82 -9.26 -8.73
CA CYS A 232 9.85 -10.26 -8.91
C CYS A 232 10.72 -9.83 -10.09
N LEU A 233 12.03 -9.76 -9.85
CA LEU A 233 13.03 -9.30 -10.84
C LEU A 233 13.79 -10.46 -11.49
N THR A 234 13.40 -11.69 -11.19
CA THR A 234 14.03 -12.91 -11.72
C THR A 234 13.12 -13.55 -12.76
N GLU A 235 13.69 -14.14 -13.81
CA GLU A 235 12.92 -14.75 -14.91
C GLU A 235 11.89 -15.79 -14.43
N ASP A 236 12.20 -16.53 -13.36
CA ASP A 236 11.37 -17.67 -12.96
C ASP A 236 10.22 -17.32 -12.00
N CYS A 237 10.26 -16.17 -11.33
CA CYS A 237 9.36 -15.80 -10.21
C CYS A 237 8.94 -16.94 -9.29
N ALA A 238 9.80 -17.94 -9.14
CA ALA A 238 9.55 -19.09 -8.31
C ALA A 238 9.73 -18.64 -6.86
N PRO A 239 8.83 -19.03 -5.94
CA PRO A 239 9.03 -18.78 -4.53
C PRO A 239 10.40 -19.34 -4.14
N GLN A 240 11.30 -18.47 -3.68
CA GLN A 240 12.55 -18.91 -3.09
C GLN A 240 12.16 -19.68 -1.83
N MET A 241 12.21 -21.02 -1.91
CA MET A 241 12.09 -21.87 -0.74
C MET A 241 13.32 -21.59 0.11
N GLU A 242 13.22 -20.69 1.08
CA GLU A 242 14.24 -20.52 2.10
C GLU A 242 14.33 -21.84 2.90
N GLY A 243 15.48 -22.50 2.79
CA GLY A 243 15.82 -23.74 3.49
C GLY A 243 16.46 -23.50 4.85
#